data_AF-A0A0G1YVD4-F1
#
_entry.id   AF-A0A0G1YVD4-F1
#
_cell.length_a   1.000
_cell.length_b   1.000
_cell.length_c   1.000
_cell.angle_alpha   90.00
_cell.angle_beta   90.00
_cell.angle_gamma   90.00
#
_symmetry.space_group_name_H-M   'P 1'
#
loop_
_entity.id
_entity.type
_entity.pdbx_description
1 polymer ?
#
loop_
_entity_poly.entity_id
_entity_poly.type
_entity_poly.pdbx_seq_one_letter_code
_entity_poly.pdbx_strand_id
1 'polypeptide(L)'
;MQHPSFLPEKYSDFAGSKPVERAVKKARREGETVSDTKGARVEAYLDRLENISKDARGFEILKHKILEKYVTKYADIPENYWKAQEAEAHKRGESGDWAEASQEQKEKVKKKHAETVLADQRASLEQWVDYFASDESSYAPKPIKYWIFRNILTLGELVKKKEGETEHIEFPTRSKGTVKPFPDLNHEALSYLVDAVVKKLEGRGVEFEYDIQPEERQAFLRHLEKEDFAKLYAWANELMRPIPEHLLPVTEGAWVKYEQTTTRVTTPFLALPSAWKGRRK
;
A
#
# COMPACT_ATOMS: atom_id res chain seq x y z
N MET A 1 -7.74 13.61 21.16
CA MET A 1 -9.14 14.10 21.06
C MET A 1 -9.71 13.72 19.69
N GLN A 2 -11.04 13.62 19.51
CA GLN A 2 -11.63 13.45 18.17
C GLN A 2 -11.70 14.83 17.50
N HIS A 3 -11.21 14.98 16.27
CA HIS A 3 -11.30 16.22 15.48
C HIS A 3 -12.43 16.08 14.43
N PRO A 4 -13.72 16.18 14.83
CA PRO A 4 -14.85 15.89 13.93
C PRO A 4 -14.98 16.90 12.78
N SER A 5 -14.36 18.08 12.87
CA SER A 5 -14.39 19.10 11.81
C SER A 5 -13.38 18.87 10.68
N PHE A 6 -12.32 18.08 10.93
CA PHE A 6 -11.24 17.82 9.98
C PHE A 6 -11.74 17.33 8.61
N LEU A 7 -12.57 16.28 8.61
CA LEU A 7 -13.10 15.72 7.36
C LEU A 7 -14.12 16.64 6.65
N PRO A 8 -15.09 17.28 7.34
CA PRO A 8 -15.96 18.27 6.73
C PRO A 8 -15.25 19.48 6.10
N GLU A 9 -14.17 19.96 6.72
CA GLU A 9 -13.36 21.08 6.22
C GLU A 9 -12.57 20.66 4.98
N LYS A 10 -11.98 19.46 5.02
CA LYS A 10 -11.21 18.90 3.91
C LYS A 10 -12.06 18.44 2.73
N TYR A 11 -13.25 17.93 3.01
CA TYR A 11 -14.15 17.33 2.02
C TYR A 11 -15.56 17.91 2.18
N SER A 12 -15.80 19.03 1.51
CA SER A 12 -17.04 19.80 1.64
C SER A 12 -18.31 19.01 1.32
N ASP A 13 -18.21 18.00 0.44
CA ASP A 13 -19.29 17.13 -0.04
C ASP A 13 -19.51 15.89 0.85
N PHE A 14 -18.55 15.54 1.70
CA PHE A 14 -18.55 14.27 2.42
C PHE A 14 -19.74 14.12 3.37
N ALA A 15 -20.10 15.18 4.11
CA ALA A 15 -21.24 15.19 5.03
C ALA A 15 -22.61 14.99 4.33
N GLY A 16 -22.68 15.28 3.03
CA GLY A 16 -23.86 15.06 2.18
C GLY A 16 -23.80 13.75 1.40
N SER A 17 -22.75 12.94 1.56
CA SER A 17 -22.59 11.70 0.81
C SER A 17 -23.65 10.66 1.20
N LYS A 18 -24.06 9.83 0.23
CA LYS A 18 -25.03 8.74 0.47
C LYS A 18 -24.67 7.82 1.65
N PRO A 19 -23.39 7.42 1.87
CA PRO A 19 -23.02 6.63 3.04
C PRO A 19 -23.29 7.34 4.36
N VAL A 20 -22.98 8.64 4.44
CA VAL A 20 -23.22 9.47 5.63
C VAL A 20 -24.71 9.63 5.90
N GLU A 21 -25.50 9.96 4.87
CA GLU A 21 -26.96 10.05 5.01
C GLU A 21 -27.60 8.75 5.50
N ARG A 22 -27.12 7.60 5.02
CA ARG A 22 -27.60 6.29 5.46
C ARG A 22 -27.26 6.03 6.92
N ALA A 23 -26.07 6.44 7.38
CA ALA A 23 -25.69 6.32 8.78
C ALA A 23 -26.56 7.19 9.69
N VAL A 24 -26.75 8.46 9.34
CA VAL A 24 -27.63 9.39 10.09
C VAL A 24 -29.06 8.87 10.15
N LYS A 25 -29.62 8.39 9.03
CA LYS A 25 -30.97 7.80 9.00
C LYS A 25 -31.07 6.55 9.88
N LYS A 26 -30.02 5.73 9.93
CA LYS A 26 -29.98 4.52 10.77
C LYS A 26 -29.94 4.90 12.26
N ALA A 27 -29.03 5.78 12.66
CA ALA A 27 -28.92 6.28 14.04
C ALA A 27 -30.24 6.87 14.56
N ARG A 28 -30.90 7.71 13.74
CA ARG A 28 -32.23 8.26 14.07
C ARG A 28 -33.32 7.20 14.25
N ARG A 29 -33.28 6.11 13.49
CA ARG A 29 -34.22 4.99 13.65
C ARG A 29 -33.94 4.18 14.92
N GLU A 30 -32.69 4.14 15.36
CA GLU A 30 -32.25 3.47 16.58
C GLU A 30 -32.46 4.35 17.84
N GLY A 31 -33.03 5.54 17.68
CA GLY A 31 -33.39 6.45 18.77
C GLY A 31 -32.32 7.50 19.11
N GLU A 32 -31.22 7.55 18.37
CA GLU A 32 -30.15 8.52 18.59
C GLU A 32 -30.49 9.89 17.99
N THR A 33 -30.21 10.95 18.76
CA THR A 33 -30.37 12.33 18.28
C THR A 33 -29.09 12.80 17.61
N VAL A 34 -29.07 12.76 16.27
CA VAL A 34 -27.94 13.25 15.47
C VAL A 34 -28.23 14.65 14.95
N SER A 35 -27.45 15.63 15.43
CA SER A 35 -27.45 17.02 14.95
C SER A 35 -27.22 17.10 13.43
N ASP A 36 -27.83 18.09 12.77
CA ASP A 36 -27.69 18.30 11.33
C ASP A 36 -26.37 18.99 10.91
N THR A 37 -25.50 19.32 11.88
CA THR A 37 -24.17 19.87 11.57
C THR A 37 -23.32 18.88 10.76
N LYS A 38 -22.45 19.39 9.88
CA LYS A 38 -21.59 18.54 9.04
C LYS A 38 -20.71 17.59 9.89
N GLY A 39 -20.17 18.08 11.00
CA GLY A 39 -19.35 17.30 11.94
C GLY A 39 -20.12 16.12 12.53
N ALA A 40 -21.29 16.37 13.14
CA ALA A 40 -22.09 15.33 13.77
C ALA A 40 -22.55 14.24 12.79
N ARG A 41 -22.88 14.63 11.55
CA ARG A 41 -23.24 13.68 10.49
C ARG A 41 -22.07 12.77 10.12
N VAL A 42 -20.88 13.35 9.97
CA VAL A 42 -19.66 12.58 9.68
C VAL A 42 -19.29 11.67 10.85
N GLU A 43 -19.39 12.17 12.09
CA GLU A 43 -19.15 11.40 13.30
C GLU A 43 -20.05 10.16 13.38
N ALA A 44 -21.37 10.33 13.19
CA ALA A 44 -22.32 9.22 13.15
C ALA A 44 -21.97 8.16 12.08
N TYR A 45 -21.38 8.58 10.96
CA TYR A 45 -20.90 7.65 9.93
C TYR A 45 -19.63 6.91 10.37
N LEU A 46 -18.66 7.60 10.97
CA LEU A 46 -17.43 6.98 11.47
C LEU A 46 -17.71 6.02 12.63
N ASP A 47 -18.63 6.37 13.53
CA ASP A 47 -19.10 5.49 14.62
C ASP A 47 -19.73 4.22 14.06
N ARG A 48 -20.59 4.36 13.04
CA ARG A 48 -21.17 3.20 12.36
C ARG A 48 -20.10 2.32 11.72
N LEU A 49 -19.05 2.90 11.11
CA LEU A 49 -17.96 2.11 10.55
C LEU A 49 -17.22 1.34 11.64
N GLU A 50 -16.87 2.01 12.74
CA GLU A 50 -16.20 1.39 13.87
C GLU A 50 -17.02 0.24 14.47
N ASN A 51 -18.33 0.43 14.65
CA ASN A 51 -19.23 -0.60 15.16
C ASN A 51 -19.32 -1.81 14.23
N ILE A 52 -19.30 -1.58 12.91
CA ILE A 52 -19.25 -2.68 11.92
C ILE A 52 -17.91 -3.41 11.99
N SER A 53 -16.80 -2.69 12.18
CA SER A 53 -15.47 -3.31 12.29
C SER A 53 -15.30 -4.15 13.55
N LYS A 54 -16.03 -3.85 14.64
CA LYS A 54 -16.01 -4.64 15.89
C LYS A 54 -16.85 -5.92 15.82
N ASP A 55 -17.88 -5.98 14.97
CA ASP A 55 -18.67 -7.20 14.74
C ASP A 55 -17.99 -8.06 13.68
N ALA A 56 -17.53 -9.27 14.03
CA ALA A 56 -16.79 -10.14 13.10
C ALA A 56 -17.53 -10.37 11.76
N ARG A 57 -18.84 -10.60 11.80
CA ARG A 57 -19.64 -10.79 10.58
C ARG A 57 -19.77 -9.50 9.78
N GLY A 58 -20.05 -8.38 10.46
CA GLY A 58 -20.11 -7.05 9.87
C GLY A 58 -18.81 -6.65 9.21
N PHE A 59 -17.69 -6.90 9.86
CA PHE A 59 -16.35 -6.62 9.36
C PHE A 59 -16.03 -7.42 8.10
N GLU A 60 -16.29 -8.72 8.08
CA GLU A 60 -16.07 -9.55 6.89
C GLU A 60 -16.93 -9.10 5.69
N ILE A 61 -18.18 -8.71 5.93
CA ILE A 61 -19.04 -8.14 4.88
C ILE A 61 -18.50 -6.78 4.39
N LEU A 62 -18.01 -5.93 5.29
CA LEU A 62 -17.43 -4.64 4.95
C LEU A 62 -16.15 -4.81 4.14
N LYS A 63 -15.24 -5.68 4.61
CA LYS A 63 -14.00 -6.05 3.94
C LYS A 63 -14.29 -6.55 2.52
N HIS A 64 -15.19 -7.52 2.38
CA HIS A 64 -15.58 -8.02 1.06
C HIS A 64 -16.05 -6.90 0.12
N LYS A 65 -16.93 -6.01 0.60
CA LYS A 65 -17.45 -4.89 -0.20
C LYS A 65 -16.37 -3.88 -0.59
N ILE A 66 -15.39 -3.64 0.28
CA ILE A 66 -14.25 -2.76 -0.01
C ILE A 66 -13.39 -3.40 -1.10
N LEU A 67 -13.00 -4.66 -0.92
CA LEU A 67 -12.14 -5.38 -1.86
C LEU A 67 -12.81 -5.51 -3.24
N GLU A 68 -14.10 -5.90 -3.27
CA GLU A 68 -14.88 -6.00 -4.52
C GLU A 68 -14.98 -4.66 -5.27
N LYS A 69 -15.00 -3.55 -4.54
CA LYS A 69 -15.14 -2.21 -5.14
C LYS A 69 -13.84 -1.67 -5.70
N TYR A 70 -12.70 -1.94 -5.05
CA TYR A 70 -11.43 -1.27 -5.34
C TYR A 70 -10.37 -2.16 -5.99
N VAL A 71 -10.48 -3.49 -5.89
CA VAL A 71 -9.65 -4.42 -6.66
C VAL A 71 -10.13 -4.41 -8.12
N THR A 72 -9.17 -4.28 -9.04
CA THR A 72 -9.42 -4.27 -10.48
C THR A 72 -10.02 -5.61 -10.91
N LYS A 73 -11.01 -5.57 -11.80
CA LYS A 73 -11.59 -6.77 -12.40
C LYS A 73 -10.81 -7.16 -13.64
N TYR A 74 -10.78 -8.44 -13.96
CA TYR A 74 -10.11 -8.95 -15.18
C TYR A 74 -10.49 -8.17 -16.45
N ALA A 75 -11.79 -7.90 -16.64
CA ALA A 75 -12.31 -7.18 -17.80
C ALA A 75 -11.91 -5.69 -17.85
N ASP A 76 -11.46 -5.12 -16.73
CA ASP A 76 -11.03 -3.72 -16.62
C ASP A 76 -9.51 -3.56 -16.79
N ILE A 77 -8.75 -4.66 -16.96
CA ILE A 77 -7.32 -4.62 -17.21
C ILE A 77 -7.08 -4.05 -18.62
N PRO A 78 -6.32 -2.96 -18.76
CA PRO A 78 -6.19 -2.27 -20.03
C PRO A 78 -5.30 -3.04 -21.01
N GLU A 79 -5.60 -2.98 -22.31
CA GLU A 79 -4.89 -3.76 -23.34
C GLU A 79 -3.39 -3.43 -23.42
N ASN A 80 -2.99 -2.19 -23.08
CA ASN A 80 -1.58 -1.81 -23.03
C ASN A 80 -0.78 -2.58 -21.96
N TYR A 81 -1.41 -3.02 -20.88
CA TYR A 81 -0.79 -3.89 -19.89
C TYR A 81 -0.41 -5.23 -20.52
N TRP A 82 -1.35 -5.85 -21.25
CA TRP A 82 -1.09 -7.12 -21.94
C TRP A 82 0.01 -7.00 -22.98
N LYS A 83 -0.01 -5.94 -23.79
CA LYS A 83 1.08 -5.65 -24.75
C LYS A 83 2.44 -5.50 -24.06
N ALA A 84 2.48 -4.85 -22.89
CA ALA A 84 3.71 -4.71 -22.12
C ALA A 84 4.21 -6.05 -21.57
N GLN A 85 3.31 -6.92 -21.09
CA GLN A 85 3.67 -8.27 -20.65
C GLN A 85 4.21 -9.13 -21.80
N GLU A 86 3.59 -9.06 -22.98
CA GLU A 86 4.06 -9.76 -24.19
C GLU A 86 5.44 -9.28 -24.64
N ALA A 87 5.66 -7.96 -24.65
CA ALA A 87 6.96 -7.37 -24.98
C ALA A 87 8.06 -7.79 -24.00
N GLU A 88 7.73 -7.91 -22.71
CA GLU A 88 8.67 -8.34 -21.67
C GLU A 88 9.00 -9.84 -21.80
N ALA A 89 8.00 -10.69 -22.05
CA ALA A 89 8.22 -12.11 -22.35
C ALA A 89 9.11 -12.31 -23.59
N HIS A 90 8.95 -11.46 -24.61
CA HIS A 90 9.79 -11.48 -25.81
C HIS A 90 11.25 -11.14 -25.49
N LYS A 91 11.49 -10.14 -24.65
CA LYS A 91 12.85 -9.81 -24.20
C LYS A 91 13.51 -10.95 -23.41
N ARG A 92 12.71 -11.76 -22.71
CA ARG A 92 13.18 -12.92 -21.93
C ARG A 92 13.35 -14.20 -22.76
N GLY A 93 13.01 -14.16 -24.05
CA GLY A 93 13.05 -15.34 -24.92
C GLY A 93 11.92 -16.35 -24.68
N GLU A 94 10.87 -15.96 -23.96
CA GLU A 94 9.73 -16.81 -23.57
C GLU A 94 8.60 -16.78 -24.63
N SER A 95 8.82 -16.15 -25.79
CA SER A 95 7.79 -15.91 -26.81
C SER A 95 7.65 -16.98 -27.89
N GLY A 96 8.50 -18.01 -27.90
CA GLY A 96 8.50 -19.04 -28.95
C GLY A 96 7.13 -19.67 -29.16
N ASP A 97 6.45 -20.02 -28.07
CA ASP A 97 5.13 -20.65 -28.11
C ASP A 97 3.97 -19.64 -28.18
N TRP A 98 4.21 -18.36 -27.90
CA TRP A 98 3.17 -17.33 -27.84
C TRP A 98 2.68 -16.90 -29.23
N ALA A 99 3.58 -16.85 -30.21
CA ALA A 99 3.23 -16.47 -31.58
C ALA A 99 2.28 -17.48 -32.23
N GLU A 100 2.49 -18.77 -31.95
CA GLU A 100 1.73 -19.89 -32.52
C GLU A 100 0.49 -20.28 -31.69
N ALA A 101 0.35 -19.75 -30.47
CA ALA A 101 -0.79 -20.02 -29.60
C ALA A 101 -2.12 -19.50 -30.16
N SER A 102 -3.17 -20.31 -30.01
CA SER A 102 -4.55 -19.94 -30.31
C SER A 102 -5.04 -18.81 -29.39
N GLN A 103 -6.10 -18.11 -29.81
CA GLN A 103 -6.70 -17.05 -28.99
C GLN A 103 -7.18 -17.57 -27.62
N GLU A 104 -7.69 -18.80 -27.57
CA GLU A 104 -8.13 -19.44 -26.33
C GLU A 104 -6.94 -19.74 -25.40
N GLN A 105 -5.82 -20.19 -25.95
CA GLN A 105 -4.60 -20.43 -25.17
C GLN A 105 -4.04 -19.13 -24.59
N LYS A 106 -3.99 -18.07 -25.40
CA LYS A 106 -3.57 -16.73 -24.95
C LYS A 106 -4.47 -16.20 -23.83
N GLU A 107 -5.79 -16.34 -23.99
CA GLU A 107 -6.77 -15.93 -22.99
C GLU A 107 -6.62 -16.71 -21.68
N LYS A 108 -6.35 -18.01 -21.74
CA LYS A 108 -6.10 -18.83 -20.54
C LYS A 108 -4.85 -18.38 -19.78
N VAL A 109 -3.78 -18.04 -20.50
CA VAL A 109 -2.55 -17.50 -19.89
C VAL A 109 -2.81 -16.12 -19.28
N LYS A 110 -3.50 -15.23 -20.00
CA LYS A 110 -3.90 -13.90 -19.48
C LYS A 110 -4.72 -14.03 -18.20
N LYS A 111 -5.70 -14.94 -18.14
CA LYS A 111 -6.49 -15.20 -16.94
C LYS A 111 -5.65 -15.68 -15.76
N LYS A 112 -4.79 -16.68 -15.96
CA LYS A 112 -3.91 -17.19 -14.89
C LYS A 112 -2.95 -16.12 -14.37
N HIS A 113 -2.41 -15.30 -15.28
CA HIS A 113 -1.56 -14.17 -14.90
C HIS A 113 -2.35 -13.12 -14.10
N ALA A 114 -3.54 -12.75 -14.60
CA ALA A 114 -4.44 -11.82 -13.92
C ALA A 114 -4.83 -12.31 -12.52
N GLU A 115 -5.16 -13.59 -12.36
CA GLU A 115 -5.49 -14.17 -11.05
C GLU A 115 -4.38 -13.94 -10.03
N THR A 116 -3.12 -14.10 -10.45
CA THR A 116 -1.95 -13.89 -9.58
C THR A 116 -1.82 -12.42 -9.19
N VAL A 117 -1.72 -11.51 -10.17
CA VAL A 117 -1.50 -10.08 -9.89
C VAL A 117 -2.70 -9.42 -9.17
N LEU A 118 -3.93 -9.88 -9.44
CA LEU A 118 -5.13 -9.40 -8.75
C LEU A 118 -5.24 -9.98 -7.34
N ALA A 119 -4.73 -11.18 -7.08
CA ALA A 119 -4.60 -11.72 -5.73
C ALA A 119 -3.61 -10.91 -4.90
N ASP A 120 -2.45 -10.55 -5.46
CA ASP A 120 -1.46 -9.69 -4.80
C ASP A 120 -2.03 -8.29 -4.52
N GLN A 121 -2.72 -7.71 -5.51
CA GLN A 121 -3.42 -6.45 -5.34
C GLN A 121 -4.49 -6.53 -4.25
N ARG A 122 -5.28 -7.60 -4.21
CA ARG A 122 -6.28 -7.82 -3.17
C ARG A 122 -5.64 -7.92 -1.79
N ALA A 123 -4.60 -8.73 -1.65
CA ALA A 123 -3.90 -8.93 -0.38
C ALA A 123 -3.32 -7.61 0.15
N SER A 124 -2.71 -6.79 -0.71
CA SER A 124 -2.19 -5.48 -0.30
C SER A 124 -3.27 -4.53 0.23
N LEU A 125 -4.49 -4.53 -0.34
CA LEU A 125 -5.60 -3.73 0.20
C LEU A 125 -6.17 -4.32 1.49
N GLU A 126 -6.25 -5.65 1.55
CA GLU A 126 -6.74 -6.38 2.72
C GLU A 126 -5.91 -6.07 3.97
N GLN A 127 -4.58 -5.98 3.83
CA GLN A 127 -3.68 -5.55 4.91
C GLN A 127 -4.09 -4.19 5.52
N TRP A 128 -4.42 -3.20 4.69
CA TRP A 128 -4.88 -1.89 5.18
C TRP A 128 -6.24 -1.96 5.89
N VAL A 129 -7.16 -2.79 5.37
CA VAL A 129 -8.49 -2.96 5.97
C VAL A 129 -8.40 -3.65 7.32
N ASP A 130 -7.60 -4.72 7.41
CA ASP A 130 -7.36 -5.46 8.63
C ASP A 130 -6.65 -4.61 9.68
N TYR A 131 -5.61 -3.90 9.26
CA TYR A 131 -4.87 -3.01 10.15
C TYR A 131 -5.77 -1.94 10.80
N PHE A 132 -6.60 -1.25 10.01
CA PHE A 132 -7.49 -0.22 10.56
C PHE A 132 -8.64 -0.75 11.43
N ALA A 133 -8.99 -2.03 11.30
CA ALA A 133 -9.95 -2.70 12.16
C ALA A 133 -9.30 -3.29 13.43
N SER A 134 -7.99 -3.49 13.43
CA SER A 134 -7.23 -4.00 14.57
C SER A 134 -6.93 -2.92 15.63
N ASP A 135 -6.61 -3.38 16.84
CA ASP A 135 -6.18 -2.54 17.96
C ASP A 135 -4.83 -1.85 17.72
N GLU A 136 -4.01 -2.34 16.78
CA GLU A 136 -2.72 -1.75 16.44
C GLU A 136 -2.85 -0.31 15.92
N SER A 137 -3.99 -0.01 15.28
CA SER A 137 -4.27 1.33 14.77
C SER A 137 -4.99 2.24 15.78
N SER A 138 -5.17 1.81 17.04
CA SER A 138 -5.94 2.55 18.07
C SER A 138 -5.38 3.94 18.38
N TYR A 139 -4.08 4.17 18.17
CA TYR A 139 -3.44 5.48 18.31
C TYR A 139 -3.98 6.54 17.33
N ALA A 140 -4.52 6.11 16.17
CA ALA A 140 -5.01 7.00 15.14
C ALA A 140 -6.50 7.36 15.36
N PRO A 141 -6.87 8.66 15.44
CA PRO A 141 -8.28 9.05 15.52
C PRO A 141 -9.07 8.64 14.28
N LYS A 142 -10.36 8.31 14.45
CA LYS A 142 -11.24 7.84 13.34
C LYS A 142 -11.26 8.76 12.11
N PRO A 143 -11.33 10.10 12.25
CA PRO A 143 -11.27 11.00 11.11
C PRO A 143 -9.96 10.85 10.31
N ILE A 144 -8.85 10.60 11.01
CA ILE A 144 -7.52 10.42 10.43
C ILE A 144 -7.40 9.06 9.73
N LYS A 145 -7.89 7.97 10.36
CA LYS A 145 -7.96 6.64 9.72
C LYS A 145 -8.71 6.70 8.39
N TYR A 146 -9.87 7.36 8.38
CA TYR A 146 -10.68 7.52 7.17
C TYR A 146 -9.94 8.33 6.09
N TRP A 147 -9.31 9.44 6.47
CA TRP A 147 -8.51 10.26 5.56
C TRP A 147 -7.35 9.46 4.94
N ILE A 148 -6.59 8.73 5.74
CA ILE A 148 -5.48 7.88 5.25
C ILE A 148 -6.03 6.84 4.27
N PHE A 149 -7.03 6.07 4.69
CA PHE A 149 -7.60 5.01 3.85
C PHE A 149 -8.11 5.56 2.51
N ARG A 150 -8.79 6.72 2.53
CA ARG A 150 -9.25 7.40 1.31
C ARG A 150 -8.09 7.76 0.37
N ASN A 151 -6.94 8.17 0.90
CA ASN A 151 -5.77 8.49 0.07
C ASN A 151 -5.09 7.23 -0.45
N ILE A 152 -4.91 6.19 0.36
CA ILE A 152 -4.31 4.90 -0.06
C ILE A 152 -5.01 4.32 -1.30
N LEU A 153 -6.34 4.44 -1.37
CA LEU A 153 -7.12 4.00 -2.53
C LEU A 153 -6.77 4.71 -3.84
N THR A 154 -6.17 5.90 -3.77
CA THR A 154 -5.79 6.74 -4.92
C THR A 154 -4.31 6.66 -5.27
N LEU A 155 -3.49 6.03 -4.42
CA LEU A 155 -2.05 5.92 -4.65
C LEU A 155 -1.70 4.68 -5.47
N GLY A 156 -0.71 4.84 -6.32
CA GLY A 156 0.02 3.74 -6.95
C GLY A 156 1.11 3.21 -6.02
N GLU A 157 1.82 2.21 -6.52
CA GLU A 157 3.03 1.67 -5.90
C GLU A 157 4.12 2.75 -5.73
N LEU A 158 4.86 2.71 -4.63
CA LEU A 158 5.98 3.62 -4.36
C LEU A 158 7.03 3.50 -5.47
N VAL A 159 7.44 4.64 -6.04
CA VAL A 159 8.50 4.66 -7.06
C VAL A 159 9.64 5.56 -6.62
N LYS A 160 10.86 5.18 -6.99
CA LYS A 160 12.02 6.06 -6.93
C LYS A 160 11.99 6.99 -8.14
N LYS A 161 12.11 8.29 -7.90
CA LYS A 161 12.20 9.32 -8.93
C LYS A 161 13.53 10.04 -8.82
N LYS A 162 14.17 10.23 -9.97
CA LYS A 162 15.37 11.05 -10.10
C LYS A 162 14.97 12.41 -10.61
N GLU A 163 15.34 13.46 -9.89
CA GLU A 163 15.16 14.85 -10.28
C GLU A 163 16.52 15.54 -10.19
N GLY A 164 17.19 15.68 -11.35
CA GLY A 164 18.58 16.11 -11.40
C GLY A 164 19.52 15.08 -10.76
N GLU A 165 20.30 15.52 -9.78
CA GLU A 165 21.20 14.67 -8.99
C GLU A 165 20.53 14.07 -7.73
N THR A 166 19.28 14.45 -7.43
CA THR A 166 18.57 14.01 -6.25
C THR A 166 17.64 12.84 -6.56
N GLU A 167 17.71 11.80 -5.75
CA GLU A 167 16.75 10.70 -5.74
C GLU A 167 15.80 10.87 -4.57
N HIS A 168 14.50 10.75 -4.81
CA HIS A 168 13.48 10.72 -3.77
C HIS A 168 12.43 9.67 -4.10
N ILE A 169 11.71 9.22 -3.08
CA ILE A 169 10.58 8.31 -3.29
C ILE A 169 9.26 9.10 -3.39
N GLU A 170 8.35 8.67 -4.28
CA GLU A 170 7.01 9.23 -4.36
C GLU A 170 5.95 8.19 -4.71
N PHE A 171 4.72 8.46 -4.28
CA PHE A 171 3.56 7.70 -4.69
C PHE A 171 2.91 8.39 -5.91
N PRO A 172 2.91 7.76 -7.10
CA PRO A 172 2.18 8.28 -8.24
C PRO A 172 0.68 8.10 -8.01
N THR A 173 -0.14 8.80 -8.79
CA THR A 173 -1.59 8.53 -8.81
C THR A 173 -1.87 7.16 -9.43
N ARG A 174 -2.79 6.42 -8.82
CA ARG A 174 -3.24 5.12 -9.31
C ARG A 174 -3.94 5.26 -10.66
N SER A 175 -3.44 4.57 -11.68
CA SER A 175 -4.10 4.51 -12.98
C SER A 175 -5.33 3.59 -12.95
N LYS A 176 -6.37 3.95 -13.71
CA LYS A 176 -7.57 3.12 -13.86
C LYS A 176 -7.21 1.75 -14.44
N GLY A 177 -7.75 0.68 -13.85
CA GLY A 177 -7.51 -0.69 -14.32
C GLY A 177 -6.11 -1.22 -14.03
N THR A 178 -5.31 -0.53 -13.21
CA THR A 178 -4.01 -1.05 -12.80
C THR A 178 -4.16 -2.36 -12.04
N VAL A 179 -3.21 -3.27 -12.25
CA VAL A 179 -3.08 -4.51 -11.48
C VAL A 179 -2.03 -4.39 -10.37
N LYS A 180 -1.33 -3.26 -10.29
CA LYS A 180 -0.30 -3.05 -9.26
C LYS A 180 -0.92 -3.13 -7.86
N PRO A 181 -0.17 -3.60 -6.85
CA PRO A 181 -0.57 -3.52 -5.45
C PRO A 181 -0.93 -2.09 -4.99
N PHE A 182 -1.60 -2.00 -3.85
CA PHE A 182 -1.69 -0.76 -3.08
C PHE A 182 -0.36 -0.51 -2.36
N PRO A 183 -0.07 0.74 -1.92
CA PRO A 183 1.11 1.03 -1.11
C PRO A 183 1.30 0.05 0.04
N ASP A 184 2.54 -0.34 0.33
CA ASP A 184 2.83 -1.17 1.48
C ASP A 184 2.51 -0.43 2.79
N LEU A 185 2.07 -1.20 3.79
CA LEU A 185 1.82 -0.68 5.14
C LEU A 185 3.13 -0.63 5.93
N ASN A 186 3.59 0.58 6.23
CA ASN A 186 4.72 0.84 7.11
C ASN A 186 4.20 1.46 8.41
N HIS A 187 4.12 0.65 9.46
CA HIS A 187 3.53 1.02 10.74
C HIS A 187 4.25 2.20 11.41
N GLU A 188 5.58 2.25 11.31
CA GLU A 188 6.41 3.29 11.91
C GLU A 188 6.25 4.62 11.18
N ALA A 189 6.39 4.60 9.86
CA ALA A 189 6.15 5.78 9.02
C ALA A 189 4.72 6.32 9.20
N LEU A 190 3.73 5.42 9.34
CA LEU A 190 2.35 5.80 9.56
C LEU A 190 2.11 6.39 10.95
N SER A 191 2.72 5.82 11.98
CA SER A 191 2.61 6.32 13.36
C SER A 191 3.16 7.74 13.47
N TYR A 192 4.35 7.97 12.91
CA TYR A 192 4.96 9.30 12.85
C TYR A 192 4.07 10.31 12.11
N LEU A 193 3.55 9.93 10.93
CA LEU A 193 2.66 10.78 10.15
C LEU A 193 1.39 11.15 10.93
N VAL A 194 0.76 10.17 11.57
CA VAL A 194 -0.46 10.39 12.36
C VAL A 194 -0.19 11.32 13.53
N ASP A 195 0.89 11.12 14.27
CA ASP A 195 1.27 12.00 15.38
C ASP A 195 1.48 13.45 14.91
N ALA A 196 2.21 13.65 13.79
CA ALA A 196 2.43 14.97 13.22
C ALA A 196 1.11 15.66 12.81
N VAL A 197 0.18 14.91 12.20
CA VAL A 197 -1.14 15.44 11.82
C VAL A 197 -1.99 15.77 13.05
N VAL A 198 -1.98 14.92 14.07
CA VAL A 198 -2.71 15.17 15.32
C VAL A 198 -2.16 16.41 16.03
N LYS A 199 -0.83 16.53 16.17
CA LYS A 199 -0.17 17.71 16.74
C LYS A 199 -0.57 18.99 16.00
N LYS A 200 -0.54 18.98 14.65
CA LYS A 200 -1.01 20.10 13.83
C LYS A 200 -2.45 20.48 14.15
N LEU A 201 -3.36 19.51 14.18
CA LEU A 201 -4.79 19.76 14.46
C LEU A 201 -5.06 20.26 15.88
N GLU A 202 -4.16 19.97 16.82
CA GLU A 202 -4.20 20.48 18.19
C GLU A 202 -3.46 21.81 18.38
N GLY A 203 -2.91 22.40 17.30
CA GLY A 203 -2.11 23.63 17.37
C GLY A 203 -0.76 23.45 18.06
N ARG A 204 -0.27 22.22 18.16
CA ARG A 204 1.03 21.86 18.73
C ARG A 204 2.08 21.81 17.63
N GLY A 205 3.32 22.18 17.97
CA GLY A 205 4.46 22.04 17.07
C GLY A 205 4.80 20.57 16.80
N VAL A 206 5.31 20.28 15.61
CA VAL A 206 5.89 18.97 15.28
C VAL A 206 7.33 18.93 15.74
N GLU A 207 7.64 17.93 16.56
CA GLU A 207 9.00 17.60 16.97
C GLU A 207 9.55 16.54 16.03
N PHE A 208 10.82 16.69 15.66
CA PHE A 208 11.51 15.78 14.75
C PHE A 208 12.58 15.06 15.57
N GLU A 209 12.45 13.74 15.69
CA GLU A 209 13.33 12.92 16.53
C GLU A 209 14.73 12.71 15.92
N TYR A 210 14.87 12.92 14.61
CA TYR A 210 16.08 12.66 13.84
C TYR A 210 16.81 13.95 13.45
N ASP A 211 18.11 13.83 13.18
CA ASP A 211 18.93 14.92 12.63
C ASP A 211 18.65 15.09 11.13
N ILE A 212 17.48 15.66 10.84
CA ILE A 212 16.98 15.96 9.51
C ILE A 212 17.48 17.35 9.07
N GLN A 213 17.84 17.51 7.80
CA GLN A 213 18.27 18.81 7.29
C GLN A 213 17.14 19.86 7.40
N PRO A 214 17.43 21.13 7.75
CA PRO A 214 16.41 22.16 7.90
C PRO A 214 15.45 22.29 6.71
N GLU A 215 15.96 22.12 5.48
CA GLU A 215 15.21 22.20 4.24
C GLU A 215 14.17 21.08 4.12
N GLU A 216 14.53 19.87 4.54
CA GLU A 216 13.65 18.69 4.56
C GLU A 216 12.56 18.85 5.62
N ARG A 217 12.89 19.38 6.80
CA ARG A 217 11.89 19.72 7.84
C ARG A 217 10.87 20.73 7.31
N GLN A 218 11.34 21.79 6.63
CA GLN A 218 10.45 22.77 6.03
C GLN A 218 9.59 22.16 4.91
N ALA A 219 10.14 21.25 4.10
CA ALA A 219 9.36 20.53 3.09
C ALA A 219 8.24 19.71 3.72
N PHE A 220 8.56 18.93 4.76
CA PHE A 220 7.58 18.17 5.51
C PHE A 220 6.47 19.07 6.08
N LEU A 221 6.82 20.19 6.72
CA LEU A 221 5.85 21.14 7.26
C LEU A 221 4.95 21.73 6.17
N ARG A 222 5.49 22.05 4.99
CA ARG A 222 4.66 22.50 3.84
C ARG A 222 3.67 21.43 3.38
N HIS A 223 4.08 20.17 3.36
CA HIS A 223 3.18 19.05 3.04
C HIS A 223 2.15 18.82 4.15
N LEU A 224 2.51 19.05 5.42
CA LEU A 224 1.61 18.95 6.57
C LEU A 224 0.55 20.04 6.58
N GLU A 225 0.93 21.28 6.23
CA GLU A 225 -0.01 22.39 6.07
C GLU A 225 -1.06 22.08 5.00
N LYS A 226 -0.63 21.56 3.85
CA LYS A 226 -1.50 21.10 2.76
C LYS A 226 -2.20 19.77 3.05
N GLU A 227 -1.76 19.08 4.11
CA GLU A 227 -2.21 17.74 4.48
C GLU A 227 -2.17 16.77 3.30
N ASP A 228 -1.04 16.78 2.61
CA ASP A 228 -0.73 15.96 1.44
C ASP A 228 -0.24 14.59 1.93
N PHE A 229 -1.18 13.64 2.07
CA PHE A 229 -0.87 12.31 2.57
C PHE A 229 0.21 11.62 1.74
N ALA A 230 0.18 11.77 0.41
CA ALA A 230 1.10 11.06 -0.47
C ALA A 230 2.55 11.49 -0.20
N LYS A 231 2.79 12.80 -0.10
CA LYS A 231 4.12 13.34 0.17
C LYS A 231 4.56 13.11 1.62
N LEU A 232 3.65 13.25 2.58
CA LEU A 232 3.94 12.95 3.99
C LEU A 232 4.33 11.48 4.19
N TYR A 233 3.57 10.55 3.59
CA TYR A 233 3.82 9.13 3.74
C TYR A 233 5.06 8.68 2.98
N ALA A 234 5.32 9.24 1.79
CA ALA A 234 6.56 9.01 1.07
C ALA A 234 7.77 9.47 1.90
N TRP A 235 7.74 10.70 2.41
CA TRP A 235 8.81 11.23 3.25
C TRP A 235 9.04 10.38 4.51
N ALA A 236 7.96 9.97 5.19
CA ALA A 236 8.09 9.11 6.38
C ALA A 236 8.66 7.73 6.04
N ASN A 237 8.30 7.15 4.89
CA ASN A 237 8.90 5.90 4.43
C ASN A 237 10.38 6.05 4.10
N GLU A 238 10.82 7.22 3.65
CA GLU A 238 12.20 7.51 3.30
C GLU A 238 13.06 7.66 4.55
N LEU A 239 12.55 8.37 5.56
CA LEU A 239 13.19 8.55 6.85
C LEU A 239 13.34 7.23 7.61
N MET A 240 12.28 6.41 7.60
CA MET A 240 12.24 5.13 8.31
C MET A 240 12.85 3.98 7.49
N ARG A 241 13.66 4.26 6.47
CA ARG A 241 14.43 3.22 5.78
C ARG A 241 15.48 2.69 6.78
N PRO A 242 15.47 1.38 7.11
CA PRO A 242 16.32 0.83 8.15
C PRO A 242 17.82 0.96 7.86
N ILE A 243 18.22 1.19 6.61
CA ILE A 243 19.61 1.41 6.20
C ILE A 243 19.65 2.43 5.04
N PRO A 244 20.21 3.63 5.23
CA PRO A 244 20.62 4.52 4.15
C PRO A 244 21.49 3.79 3.12
N GLU A 245 21.32 4.02 1.82
CA GLU A 245 22.04 3.24 0.78
C GLU A 245 23.57 3.26 0.92
N HIS A 246 24.14 4.33 1.47
CA HIS A 246 25.58 4.43 1.76
C HIS A 246 26.06 3.54 2.93
N LEU A 247 25.14 3.01 3.73
CA LEU A 247 25.42 2.07 4.83
C LEU A 247 25.12 0.61 4.45
N LEU A 248 24.61 0.36 3.24
CA LEU A 248 24.50 -1.00 2.73
C LEU A 248 25.90 -1.52 2.33
N PRO A 249 26.32 -2.71 2.78
CA PRO A 249 27.58 -3.29 2.32
C PRO A 249 27.52 -3.52 0.81
N VAL A 250 28.55 -3.09 0.08
CA VAL A 250 28.69 -3.31 -1.36
C VAL A 250 28.78 -4.82 -1.63
N THR A 251 27.76 -5.38 -2.30
CA THR A 251 27.67 -6.81 -2.64
C THR A 251 28.09 -7.10 -4.08
N GLU A 252 28.95 -6.26 -4.67
CA GLU A 252 29.52 -6.52 -5.99
C GLU A 252 30.37 -7.81 -5.96
N GLY A 253 29.75 -8.91 -6.37
CA GLY A 253 30.44 -10.16 -6.64
C GLY A 253 31.15 -10.09 -7.99
N ALA A 254 32.40 -10.56 -8.05
CA ALA A 254 33.10 -10.72 -9.31
C ALA A 254 32.61 -11.98 -10.04
N TRP A 255 32.24 -11.84 -11.32
CA TRP A 255 32.01 -12.98 -12.19
C TRP A 255 33.34 -13.69 -12.46
N VAL A 256 33.56 -14.83 -11.81
CA VAL A 256 34.71 -15.70 -12.11
C VAL A 256 34.27 -16.72 -13.17
N LYS A 257 34.83 -16.61 -14.37
CA LYS A 257 34.66 -17.62 -15.42
C LYS A 257 35.62 -18.79 -15.13
N TYR A 258 35.06 -19.93 -14.78
CA TYR A 258 35.84 -21.16 -14.67
C TYR A 258 36.12 -21.72 -16.07
N GLU A 259 37.37 -22.07 -16.35
CA GLU A 259 37.68 -22.83 -17.56
C GLU A 259 37.08 -24.23 -17.44
N GLN A 260 36.34 -24.67 -18.47
CA GLN A 260 35.87 -26.04 -18.56
C GLN A 260 37.08 -26.96 -18.71
N THR A 261 37.53 -27.58 -17.61
CA THR A 261 38.47 -28.69 -17.71
C THR A 261 37.75 -29.84 -18.40
N THR A 262 38.14 -30.12 -19.64
CA THR A 262 37.73 -31.30 -20.41
C THR A 262 38.43 -32.53 -19.85
N THR A 263 38.09 -32.90 -18.62
CA THR A 263 38.54 -34.17 -18.04
C THR A 263 37.42 -35.18 -18.26
N ARG A 264 37.53 -35.97 -19.34
CA ARG A 264 36.82 -37.24 -19.43
C ARG A 264 37.40 -38.17 -18.37
N VAL A 265 36.82 -38.14 -17.17
CA VAL A 265 37.05 -39.20 -16.18
C VAL A 265 36.02 -40.28 -16.45
N THR A 266 36.43 -41.30 -17.19
CA THR A 266 35.74 -42.59 -17.17
C THR A 266 35.94 -43.23 -15.80
N THR A 267 34.85 -43.84 -15.28
CA THR A 267 34.76 -44.88 -14.23
C THR A 267 34.73 -44.44 -12.74
N PRO A 268 34.10 -45.22 -11.84
CA PRO A 268 32.67 -45.48 -11.71
C PRO A 268 32.09 -45.00 -10.36
N PHE A 269 30.76 -45.08 -10.27
CA PHE A 269 29.92 -44.87 -9.09
C PHE A 269 30.48 -45.51 -7.81
N LEU A 270 30.94 -44.71 -6.84
CA LEU A 270 31.21 -45.16 -5.47
C LEU A 270 30.71 -44.10 -4.46
N ALA A 271 29.62 -44.49 -3.80
CA ALA A 271 29.11 -44.15 -2.47
C ALA A 271 29.50 -42.79 -1.82
N LEU A 272 28.47 -41.98 -1.58
CA LEU A 272 28.44 -40.94 -0.55
C LEU A 272 28.68 -41.54 0.85
N PRO A 273 29.51 -40.90 1.70
CA PRO A 273 29.32 -40.96 3.15
C PRO A 273 28.65 -39.67 3.62
N SER A 274 27.44 -39.84 4.15
CA SER A 274 26.74 -38.89 5.00
C SER A 274 27.52 -38.62 6.29
N ALA A 275 27.86 -37.36 6.57
CA ALA A 275 28.20 -36.92 7.93
C ALA A 275 28.14 -35.39 8.07
N TRP A 276 26.93 -34.86 8.16
CA TRP A 276 26.70 -33.55 8.78
C TRP A 276 26.67 -33.76 10.30
N LYS A 277 27.74 -33.36 11.00
CA LYS A 277 27.73 -33.19 12.46
C LYS A 277 28.10 -31.74 12.77
N GLY A 278 27.08 -30.90 12.90
CA GLY A 278 27.19 -29.60 13.54
C GLY A 278 27.60 -29.78 15.00
N ARG A 279 28.62 -29.07 15.43
CA ARG A 279 29.02 -28.95 16.84
C ARG A 279 28.90 -27.48 17.22
N ARG A 280 27.89 -27.15 18.03
CA ARG A 280 27.79 -25.87 18.74
C ARG A 280 28.92 -25.77 19.77
N LYS A 281 29.55 -24.61 19.84
CA LYS A 281 29.77 -23.87 21.09
C LYS A 281 29.63 -22.39 20.76
#